data_AF-R9IXK3-F1
#
_entry.id   AF-R9IXK3-F1
#
_cell.length_a   1.000
_cell.length_b   1.000
_cell.length_c   1.000
_cell.angle_alpha   90.00
_cell.angle_beta   90.00
_cell.angle_gamma   90.00
#
_symmetry.space_group_name_H-M   'P 1'
#
loop_
_entity.id
_entity.type
_entity.pdbx_description
1 polymer ?
#
loop_
_entity_poly.entity_id
_entity_poly.type
_entity_poly.pdbx_seq_one_letter_code
_entity_poly.pdbx_strand_id
1 'polypeptide(L)'
;MLDIQLGRRNLSPIQRIAVAEKYRPIYEKQAKERQSKYYGNQYDNRSAIPSNLMEVQTNKKRENETNAKLADIAGVKPTTYKMGAKVLNSDNEDVKQRVLSGETSISAGYKELTQNKKEKYFL
;
A
#
# COMPACT_ATOMS: atom_id res chain seq x y z
N MET A 1 15.73 -3.70 -13.45
CA MET A 1 14.26 -3.71 -13.33
C MET A 1 13.86 -5.16 -13.27
N LEU A 2 13.11 -5.63 -12.27
CA LEU A 2 12.72 -7.04 -12.21
C LEU A 2 11.73 -7.34 -13.35
N ASP A 3 12.17 -8.11 -14.34
CA ASP A 3 11.39 -8.60 -15.48
C ASP A 3 10.32 -9.62 -15.05
N ILE A 4 9.30 -9.14 -14.32
CA ILE A 4 8.17 -9.94 -13.84
C ILE A 4 7.12 -10.13 -14.98
N GLN A 5 7.48 -9.86 -16.23
CA GLN A 5 6.51 -9.79 -17.33
C GLN A 5 5.89 -11.15 -17.68
N LEU A 6 6.64 -12.25 -17.56
CA LEU A 6 6.19 -13.60 -17.94
C LEU A 6 5.07 -14.14 -17.02
N GLY A 7 5.08 -13.78 -15.72
CA GLY A 7 4.03 -14.19 -14.78
C GLY A 7 2.79 -13.27 -14.78
N ARG A 8 2.94 -11.97 -15.09
CA ARG A 8 1.83 -11.00 -14.97
C ARG A 8 0.68 -11.26 -15.95
N ARG A 9 0.94 -11.83 -17.12
CA ARG A 9 -0.08 -11.98 -18.18
C ARG A 9 -1.15 -13.02 -17.83
N ASN A 10 -0.79 -14.07 -17.11
CA ASN A 10 -1.72 -15.16 -16.77
C ASN A 10 -2.29 -15.06 -15.35
N LEU A 11 -1.76 -14.16 -14.52
CA LEU A 11 -2.20 -13.99 -13.14
C LEU A 11 -3.33 -12.97 -13.04
N SER A 12 -4.34 -13.29 -12.22
CA SER A 12 -5.41 -12.36 -11.90
C SER A 12 -4.88 -11.14 -11.14
N PRO A 13 -5.58 -10.00 -11.13
CA PRO A 13 -5.12 -8.81 -10.42
C PRO A 13 -4.77 -9.05 -8.94
N ILE A 14 -5.54 -9.89 -8.23
CA ILE A 14 -5.26 -10.21 -6.82
C ILE A 14 -4.00 -11.07 -6.66
N GLN A 15 -3.76 -12.01 -7.59
CA GLN A 15 -2.55 -12.82 -7.58
C GLN A 15 -1.31 -11.97 -7.87
N ARG A 16 -1.41 -11.00 -8.79
CA ARG A 16 -0.33 -10.03 -9.03
C ARG A 16 -0.03 -9.18 -7.78
N ILE A 17 -1.06 -8.77 -7.04
CA ILE A 17 -0.91 -8.07 -5.76
C ILE A 17 -0.24 -9.00 -4.73
N ALA A 18 -0.65 -10.26 -4.64
CA ALA A 18 -0.03 -11.23 -3.72
C ALA A 18 1.45 -11.45 -4.01
N VAL A 19 1.84 -11.50 -5.29
CA VAL A 19 3.26 -11.56 -5.68
C VAL A 19 3.99 -10.28 -5.30
N ALA A 20 3.37 -9.10 -5.51
CA ALA A 20 3.98 -7.82 -5.15
C ALA A 20 4.18 -7.67 -3.63
N GLU A 21 3.24 -8.13 -2.80
CA GLU A 21 3.35 -8.09 -1.33
C GLU A 21 4.60 -8.82 -0.80
N LYS A 22 5.10 -9.85 -1.49
CA LYS A 22 6.37 -10.51 -1.13
C LYS A 22 7.58 -9.55 -1.11
N TYR A 23 7.53 -8.47 -1.91
CA TYR A 23 8.59 -7.46 -1.99
C TYR A 23 8.34 -6.25 -1.08
N ARG A 24 7.21 -6.20 -0.37
CA ARG A 24 6.84 -5.08 0.50
C ARG A 24 7.91 -4.73 1.54
N PRO A 25 8.58 -5.68 2.23
CA PRO A 25 9.62 -5.36 3.20
C PRO A 25 10.77 -4.54 2.62
N ILE A 26 11.12 -4.79 1.35
CA ILE A 26 12.20 -4.07 0.65
C ILE A 26 11.82 -2.60 0.46
N TYR A 27 10.60 -2.35 -0.02
CA TYR A 27 10.11 -0.99 -0.26
C TYR A 27 9.81 -0.23 1.03
N GLU A 28 9.36 -0.90 2.08
CA GLU A 28 9.19 -0.30 3.41
C GLU A 28 10.52 0.09 4.03
N LYS A 29 11.56 -0.75 3.92
CA LYS A 29 12.92 -0.40 4.35
C LYS A 29 13.43 0.84 3.61
N GLN A 30 13.28 0.88 2.29
CA GLN A 30 13.65 2.07 1.49
C GLN A 30 12.87 3.32 1.90
N ALA A 31 11.57 3.18 2.20
CA ALA A 31 10.74 4.30 2.65
C ALA A 31 11.22 4.83 4.01
N LYS A 32 11.54 3.93 4.95
CA LYS A 32 12.08 4.27 6.27
C LYS A 32 13.46 4.93 6.17
N GLU A 33 14.34 4.44 5.30
CA GLU A 33 15.64 5.06 5.04
C GLU A 33 15.50 6.48 4.48
N ARG A 34 14.58 6.70 3.54
CA ARG A 34 14.28 8.04 3.02
C ARG A 34 13.75 8.99 4.10
N GLN A 35 12.85 8.50 4.94
CA GLN A 35 12.38 9.27 6.10
C GLN A 35 13.56 9.62 7.02
N SER A 36 14.41 8.64 7.37
CA SER A 36 15.59 8.85 8.23
C SER A 36 16.56 9.90 7.68
N LYS A 37 16.79 9.93 6.36
CA LYS A 37 17.63 10.95 5.70
C LYS A 37 17.02 12.36 5.76
N TYR A 38 15.69 12.47 5.84
CA TYR A 38 14.98 13.76 5.86
C TYR A 38 14.90 14.38 7.27
N TYR A 39 15.17 13.62 8.33
CA TYR A 39 15.16 14.12 9.71
C TYR A 39 16.43 14.90 10.10
N GLY A 40 17.40 15.08 9.21
CA GLY A 40 18.65 15.79 9.52
C GLY A 40 18.50 17.29 9.78
N ASN A 41 17.50 17.97 9.19
CA ASN A 41 17.47 19.45 9.13
C ASN A 41 16.11 20.09 9.42
N GLN A 42 15.12 19.37 9.98
CA GLN A 42 13.79 19.95 10.24
C GLN A 42 13.62 20.54 11.66
N TYR A 43 14.49 20.17 12.59
CA TYR A 43 14.45 20.67 13.97
C TYR A 43 15.83 21.11 14.46
N ASP A 44 16.77 21.38 13.55
CA ASP A 44 18.00 22.06 13.96
C ASP A 44 17.63 23.52 14.24
N ASN A 45 17.24 23.78 15.50
CA ASN A 45 16.98 25.11 16.06
C ASN A 45 18.21 26.05 15.98
N ARG A 46 19.29 25.63 15.31
CA ARG A 46 20.47 26.44 14.98
C ARG A 46 20.29 27.31 13.73
N SER A 47 19.29 27.06 12.89
CA SER A 47 18.93 28.01 11.83
C SER A 47 17.89 28.98 12.37
N ALA A 48 18.25 30.26 12.42
CA ALA A 48 17.43 31.39 12.87
C ALA A 48 16.24 31.71 11.94
N ILE A 49 15.49 30.69 11.52
CA ILE A 49 14.31 30.82 10.66
C ILE A 49 13.08 30.69 11.55
N PRO A 50 12.23 31.73 11.66
CA PRO A 50 11.01 31.65 12.45
C PRO A 50 10.11 30.53 11.92
N SER A 51 9.48 29.79 12.83
CA SER A 51 8.56 28.66 12.55
C SER A 51 7.47 28.97 11.53
N ASN A 52 7.15 30.26 11.33
CA ASN A 52 6.16 30.75 10.36
C ASN A 52 6.66 30.77 8.90
N LEU A 53 7.95 30.55 8.63
CA LEU A 53 8.54 30.45 7.28
C LEU A 53 8.93 29.03 6.88
N MET A 54 8.75 28.04 7.77
CA MET A 54 8.95 26.65 7.40
C MET A 54 7.82 26.23 6.47
N GLU A 55 8.05 26.31 5.17
CA GLU A 55 7.23 25.62 4.19
C GLU A 55 7.47 24.13 4.38
N VAL A 56 6.70 23.54 5.30
CA VAL A 56 6.58 22.09 5.40
C VAL A 56 6.18 21.66 3.99
N GLN A 57 7.03 20.88 3.31
CA GLN A 57 6.69 20.30 2.01
C GLN A 57 5.49 19.35 2.23
N THR A 58 4.29 19.90 2.27
CA THR A 58 3.01 19.20 2.44
C THR A 58 2.62 18.47 1.16
N ASN A 59 3.36 18.69 0.07
CA ASN A 59 3.28 17.93 -1.18
C ASN A 59 3.82 16.51 -1.00
N LYS A 60 3.09 15.71 -0.21
CA LYS A 60 3.28 14.27 -0.09
C LYS A 60 2.98 13.64 -1.46
N LYS A 61 4.01 13.56 -2.31
CA LYS A 61 3.89 12.89 -3.61
C LYS A 61 3.48 11.44 -3.36
N ARG A 62 2.24 11.09 -3.77
CA ARG A 62 1.68 9.73 -3.63
C ARG A 62 2.57 8.67 -4.27
N GLU A 63 3.38 9.05 -5.27
CA GLU A 63 4.41 8.24 -5.93
C GLU A 63 5.49 7.70 -4.98
N ASN A 64 5.73 8.38 -3.84
CA ASN A 64 6.70 7.94 -2.84
C ASN A 64 6.11 6.93 -1.84
N GLU A 65 4.79 6.68 -1.87
CA GLU A 65 4.18 5.66 -1.02
C GLU A 65 4.59 4.26 -1.47
N THR A 66 4.95 3.39 -0.52
CA THR A 66 5.23 1.96 -0.75
C THR A 66 4.12 1.30 -1.57
N ASN A 67 2.86 1.63 -1.25
CA ASN A 67 1.69 1.10 -1.94
C ASN A 67 1.61 1.52 -3.42
N ALA A 68 2.07 2.72 -3.78
CA ALA A 68 2.05 3.16 -5.17
C ALA A 68 3.07 2.36 -5.99
N LYS A 69 4.29 2.21 -5.49
CA LYS A 69 5.33 1.39 -6.14
C LYS A 69 4.90 -0.06 -6.30
N LEU A 70 4.29 -0.65 -5.28
CA LEU A 70 3.81 -2.02 -5.32
C LEU A 70 2.62 -2.18 -6.28
N ALA A 71 1.76 -1.16 -6.40
CA ALA A 71 0.68 -1.14 -7.38
C ALA A 71 1.22 -1.14 -8.83
N ASP A 72 2.26 -0.34 -9.11
CA ASP A 72 2.92 -0.31 -10.42
C ASP A 72 3.57 -1.66 -10.75
N ILE A 73 4.17 -2.31 -9.75
CA ILE A 73 4.72 -3.67 -9.87
C ILE A 73 3.61 -4.71 -10.08
N ALA A 74 2.44 -4.53 -9.48
CA ALA A 74 1.29 -5.40 -9.73
C ALA A 74 0.54 -5.07 -11.04
N GLY A 75 0.85 -3.93 -11.67
CA GLY A 75 0.12 -3.43 -12.85
C GLY A 75 -1.34 -3.13 -12.55
N VAL A 76 -1.61 -2.52 -11.39
CA VAL A 76 -2.96 -2.13 -10.93
C VAL A 76 -2.97 -0.70 -10.42
N LYS A 77 -4.15 -0.10 -10.28
CA LYS A 77 -4.28 1.22 -9.65
C LYS A 77 -3.92 1.15 -8.16
N PRO A 78 -3.32 2.20 -7.55
CA PRO A 78 -2.99 2.24 -6.13
C PRO A 78 -4.19 1.96 -5.21
N THR A 79 -5.39 2.37 -5.60
CA THR A 79 -6.63 2.07 -4.87
C THR A 79 -6.96 0.58 -4.86
N THR A 80 -6.86 -0.07 -6.02
CA THR A 80 -7.03 -1.53 -6.17
C THR A 80 -5.99 -2.30 -5.38
N TYR A 81 -4.74 -1.85 -5.39
CA TYR A 81 -3.69 -2.42 -4.57
C TYR A 81 -4.05 -2.37 -3.08
N LYS A 82 -4.42 -1.19 -2.57
CA LYS A 82 -4.81 -1.00 -1.15
C LYS A 82 -5.97 -1.92 -0.75
N MET A 83 -6.98 -2.09 -1.62
CA MET A 83 -8.09 -3.01 -1.37
C MET A 83 -7.63 -4.48 -1.34
N GLY A 84 -6.87 -4.91 -2.36
CA GLY A 84 -6.38 -6.29 -2.45
C GLY A 84 -5.43 -6.66 -1.30
N ALA A 85 -4.50 -5.76 -0.95
CA ALA A 85 -3.63 -5.95 0.20
C ALA A 85 -4.41 -6.11 1.50
N LYS A 86 -5.52 -5.38 1.69
CA LYS A 86 -6.36 -5.53 2.88
C LYS A 86 -7.11 -6.87 2.91
N VAL A 87 -7.58 -7.35 1.75
CA VAL A 87 -8.20 -8.67 1.64
C VAL A 87 -7.20 -9.78 1.96
N LEU A 88 -6.00 -9.72 1.38
CA LEU A 88 -4.94 -10.71 1.60
C LEU A 88 -4.45 -10.75 3.05
N ASN A 89 -4.38 -9.60 3.72
CA ASN A 89 -3.98 -9.49 5.13
C ASN A 89 -5.16 -9.65 6.10
N SER A 90 -6.34 -10.04 5.63
CA SER A 90 -7.49 -10.25 6.52
C SER A 90 -7.49 -11.65 7.14
N ASP A 91 -8.03 -11.76 8.34
CA ASP A 91 -8.19 -13.04 9.04
C ASP A 91 -9.42 -13.84 8.55
N ASN A 92 -10.25 -13.24 7.68
CA ASN A 92 -11.42 -13.90 7.10
C ASN A 92 -11.00 -14.70 5.87
N GLU A 93 -10.76 -15.99 6.08
CA GLU A 93 -10.25 -16.90 5.05
C GLU A 93 -11.27 -17.11 3.92
N ASP A 94 -12.58 -17.14 4.20
CA ASP A 94 -13.62 -17.30 3.18
C ASP A 94 -13.60 -16.17 2.15
N VAL A 95 -13.59 -14.92 2.61
CA VAL A 95 -13.52 -13.75 1.72
C VAL A 95 -12.20 -13.74 0.95
N LYS A 96 -11.10 -14.11 1.61
CA LYS A 96 -9.78 -14.18 0.98
C LYS A 96 -9.77 -15.21 -0.16
N GLN A 97 -10.27 -16.41 0.08
CA GLN A 97 -10.30 -17.49 -0.91
C GLN A 97 -11.23 -17.17 -2.10
N ARG A 98 -12.44 -16.64 -1.85
CA ARG A 98 -13.35 -16.22 -2.94
C ARG A 98 -12.76 -15.14 -3.84
N VAL A 99 -11.99 -14.21 -3.25
CA VAL A 99 -11.32 -13.17 -4.05
C VAL A 99 -10.13 -13.76 -4.82
N LEU A 100 -9.35 -14.67 -4.22
CA LEU A 100 -8.23 -15.35 -4.85
C LEU A 100 -8.65 -16.25 -6.03
N SER A 101 -9.77 -16.97 -5.87
CA SER A 101 -10.36 -17.83 -6.91
C SER A 101 -10.97 -17.04 -8.06
N GLY A 102 -11.26 -15.75 -7.84
CA GLY A 102 -11.95 -14.89 -8.80
C GLY A 102 -13.47 -15.00 -8.76
N GLU A 103 -14.03 -15.77 -7.82
CA GLU A 103 -15.47 -15.87 -7.58
C GLU A 103 -16.06 -14.52 -7.16
N THR A 104 -15.30 -13.74 -6.39
CA THR A 104 -15.69 -12.39 -5.95
C THR A 104 -14.64 -11.35 -6.35
N SER A 105 -15.10 -10.16 -6.73
CA SER A 105 -14.19 -9.07 -7.07
C SER A 105 -13.44 -8.53 -5.85
N ILE A 106 -12.24 -7.98 -6.05
CA ILE A 106 -11.42 -7.36 -4.99
C ILE A 106 -12.20 -6.28 -4.23
N SER A 107 -12.99 -5.46 -4.94
CA SER A 107 -13.77 -4.39 -4.34
C SER A 107 -14.94 -4.89 -3.51
N ALA A 108 -15.60 -5.96 -3.94
CA ALA A 108 -16.69 -6.60 -3.19
C ALA A 108 -16.14 -7.23 -1.90
N GLY A 109 -15.10 -8.07 -1.99
CA GLY A 109 -14.48 -8.65 -0.80
C GLY A 109 -13.94 -7.60 0.17
N TYR A 110 -13.37 -6.50 -0.34
CA TYR A 110 -12.97 -5.37 0.51
C TYR A 110 -14.16 -4.74 1.25
N LYS A 111 -15.30 -4.53 0.57
CA LYS A 111 -16.50 -3.95 1.18
C LYS A 111 -17.03 -4.82 2.31
N GLU A 112 -17.15 -6.13 2.08
CA GLU A 112 -17.60 -7.11 3.08
C GLU A 112 -16.71 -7.04 4.34
N LEU A 113 -15.38 -7.04 4.18
CA LEU A 113 -14.45 -6.90 5.30
C LEU A 113 -14.62 -5.58 6.06
N THR A 114 -14.90 -4.49 5.35
CA THR A 114 -15.11 -3.19 6.00
C THR A 114 -16.45 -3.07 6.72
N GLN A 115 -17.50 -3.74 6.24
CA GLN A 115 -18.83 -3.73 6.86
C GLN A 115 -18.84 -4.59 8.13
N ASN A 116 -18.32 -5.82 8.05
CA ASN A 116 -18.18 -6.69 9.22
C ASN A 116 -17.37 -6.04 10.36
N LYS A 117 -16.34 -5.26 10.01
CA LYS A 117 -15.55 -4.53 11.01
C LYS A 117 -16.38 -3.46 11.71
N LYS A 118 -17.27 -2.74 11.01
CA LYS A 118 -18.11 -1.70 11.62
C LYS A 118 -19.12 -2.30 12.60
N GLU A 119 -19.77 -3.40 12.23
CA GLU A 119 -20.75 -4.08 13.10
C GLU A 119 -20.11 -4.55 14.41
N LYS A 120 -18.87 -5.02 14.37
CA LYS A 120 -18.13 -5.47 15.56
C LYS A 120 -17.80 -4.37 16.59
N TYR A 121 -17.83 -3.10 16.20
CA TYR A 121 -17.59 -1.96 17.13
C TYR A 121 -18.87 -1.28 17.60
N PHE A 122 -20.03 -1.69 17.07
CA PHE A 122 -21.35 -1.16 17.47
C PHE A 122 -22.12 -2.11 18.38
N LEU A 123 -21.53 -3.27 18.71
CA LEU A 123 -21.98 -4.25 19.70
C LEU A 123 -21.04 -4.18 20.91
#